data_AF-A0A8J4UQG1-F1
#
_entry.id   AF-A0A8J4UQG1-F1
#
_cell.length_a   1.000
_cell.length_b   1.000
_cell.length_c   1.000
_cell.angle_alpha   90.00
_cell.angle_beta   90.00
_cell.angle_gamma   90.00
#
_symmetry.space_group_name_H-M   'P 1'
#
loop_
_entity.id
_entity.type
_entity.pdbx_description
1 polymer ?
#
loop_
_entity_poly.entity_id
_entity_poly.type
_entity_poly.pdbx_seq_one_letter_code
_entity_poly.pdbx_strand_id
1 'polypeptide(L)'
;FAFPDWAYKPESSPGSRQIQLWHFILELLQKEEYQGVIAWQGDYGEFVIKDPDEVARLWGIRKCKPHMNYDKLSRALRYYYNKRILHKTKGKRFTYKFNFSKVVLVNYPLLDMASSPFLLAQNHFNGGAATADCSPVTPE
;
A
#
# COMPACT_ATOMS: atom_id res chain seq x y z
N PHE A 1 8.78 -10.48 -10.37
CA PHE A 1 8.70 -9.15 -11.02
C PHE A 1 8.68 -8.08 -9.94
N ALA A 2 9.85 -7.54 -9.58
CA ALA A 2 9.95 -6.38 -8.71
C ALA A 2 9.35 -5.16 -9.42
N PHE A 3 8.74 -4.24 -8.67
CA PHE A 3 8.25 -3.00 -9.26
C PHE A 3 9.43 -2.12 -9.69
N PRO A 4 9.28 -1.32 -10.76
CA PRO A 4 10.36 -0.47 -11.21
C PRO A 4 10.61 0.67 -10.22
N ASP A 5 11.85 1.17 -10.14
CA ASP A 5 12.36 2.15 -9.16
C ASP A 5 11.55 3.45 -9.03
N TRP A 6 10.69 3.77 -10.00
CA TRP A 6 9.80 4.91 -9.89
C TRP A 6 8.67 4.70 -8.86
N ALA A 7 8.31 3.44 -8.56
CA ALA A 7 7.20 3.08 -7.69
C ALA A 7 7.63 2.93 -6.22
N TYR A 8 8.83 2.41 -5.97
CA TYR A 8 9.40 2.28 -4.64
C TYR A 8 10.73 3.05 -4.58
N LYS A 9 10.72 4.18 -3.87
CA LYS A 9 11.93 4.86 -3.46
C LYS A 9 11.90 4.98 -1.93
N PRO A 10 12.93 4.54 -1.20
CA PRO A 10 12.93 4.52 0.26
C PRO A 10 12.71 5.91 0.89
N GLU A 11 13.05 6.98 0.18
CA GLU A 11 12.76 8.35 0.60
C GLU A 11 11.29 8.78 0.40
N SER A 12 10.44 7.95 -0.20
CA SER A 12 9.00 8.20 -0.42
C SER A 12 8.12 7.86 0.79
N SER A 13 8.72 7.60 1.95
CA SER A 13 8.02 7.27 3.19
C SER A 13 6.89 8.26 3.53
N PRO A 14 5.82 7.79 4.21
CA PRO A 14 4.80 8.67 4.77
C PRO A 14 5.44 9.83 5.56
N GLY A 15 5.04 11.07 5.27
CA GLY A 15 5.63 12.28 5.86
C GLY A 15 6.78 12.93 5.06
N SER A 16 7.36 12.25 4.08
CA SER A 16 8.38 12.84 3.20
C SER A 16 7.80 13.75 2.13
N ARG A 17 8.53 14.81 1.75
CA ARG A 17 8.23 15.61 0.54
C ARG A 17 8.45 14.83 -0.75
N GLN A 18 9.14 13.70 -0.72
CA GLN A 18 9.34 12.83 -1.87
C GLN A 18 8.17 11.86 -2.11
N ILE A 19 7.18 11.80 -1.20
CA ILE A 19 6.01 10.92 -1.32
C ILE A 19 5.35 11.03 -2.70
N GLN A 20 4.82 9.91 -3.19
CA GLN A 20 4.08 9.82 -4.45
C GLN A 20 2.58 10.00 -4.19
N LEU A 21 1.86 10.48 -5.20
CA LEU A 21 0.43 10.76 -5.07
C LEU A 21 -0.38 9.53 -4.63
N TRP A 22 -0.09 8.35 -5.16
CA TRP A 22 -0.85 7.15 -4.80
C TRP A 22 -0.67 6.74 -3.33
N HIS A 23 0.54 6.89 -2.77
CA HIS A 23 0.78 6.70 -1.33
C HIS A 23 0.02 7.71 -0.49
N PHE A 24 0.03 8.98 -0.91
CA PHE A 24 -0.71 10.05 -0.25
C PHE A 24 -2.22 9.81 -0.27
N ILE A 25 -2.78 9.35 -1.39
CA ILE A 25 -4.20 9.00 -1.49
C ILE A 25 -4.57 7.87 -0.52
N LEU A 26 -3.72 6.83 -0.42
CA LEU A 26 -3.92 5.76 0.57
C LEU A 26 -3.85 6.28 2.01
N GLU A 27 -2.96 7.23 2.30
CA GLU A 27 -2.85 7.84 3.62
C GLU A 27 -4.12 8.62 3.98
N LEU A 28 -4.67 9.41 3.05
CA LEU A 28 -5.93 10.13 3.29
C LEU A 28 -7.09 9.15 3.52
N LEU A 29 -7.16 8.08 2.74
CA LEU A 29 -8.20 7.06 2.83
C LEU A 29 -8.17 6.24 4.13
N GLN A 30 -7.07 6.26 4.89
CA GLN A 30 -6.96 5.59 6.19
C GLN A 30 -7.46 6.44 7.36
N LYS A 31 -7.54 7.76 7.19
CA LYS A 31 -7.85 8.69 8.28
C LYS A 31 -9.32 9.11 8.21
N GLU A 32 -10.03 8.91 9.31
CA GLU A 32 -11.46 9.19 9.39
C GLU A 32 -11.80 10.67 9.16
N GLU A 33 -10.91 11.58 9.58
CA GLU A 33 -11.06 13.04 9.39
C GLU A 33 -11.25 13.45 7.91
N TYR A 34 -10.74 12.66 6.96
CA TYR A 34 -10.86 12.96 5.53
C TYR A 34 -12.02 12.24 4.84
N GLN A 35 -12.87 11.49 5.55
CA GLN A 35 -14.00 10.76 4.95
C GLN A 35 -14.98 11.67 4.18
N GLY A 36 -15.09 12.94 4.55
CA GLY A 36 -15.86 13.96 3.82
C GLY A 36 -15.22 14.40 2.50
N VAL A 37 -13.90 14.25 2.38
CA VAL A 37 -13.07 14.72 1.25
C VAL A 37 -12.76 13.57 0.28
N ILE A 38 -12.40 12.40 0.81
CA ILE A 38 -12.06 11.20 0.03
C ILE A 38 -12.40 9.96 0.86
N ALA A 39 -13.03 8.96 0.24
CA ALA A 39 -13.48 7.77 0.95
C ALA A 39 -13.47 6.53 0.08
N TRP A 40 -13.30 5.37 0.71
CA TRP A 40 -13.60 4.08 0.08
C TRP A 40 -15.10 4.01 -0.26
N GLN A 41 -15.42 3.48 -1.42
CA GLN A 41 -16.80 3.34 -1.88
C GLN A 41 -16.89 2.24 -2.94
N GLY A 42 -17.97 1.44 -2.89
CA GLY A 42 -18.22 0.41 -3.89
C GLY A 42 -17.38 -0.84 -3.64
N ASP A 43 -16.79 -1.39 -4.70
CA ASP A 43 -16.00 -2.62 -4.62
C ASP A 43 -14.70 -2.44 -3.82
N TYR A 44 -14.10 -3.56 -3.42
CA TYR A 44 -12.76 -3.57 -2.81
C TYR A 44 -11.73 -2.78 -3.62
N GLY A 45 -11.12 -1.79 -2.96
CA GLY A 45 -10.14 -0.87 -3.54
C GLY A 45 -10.71 0.24 -4.41
N GLU A 46 -12.03 0.34 -4.57
CA GLU A 46 -12.68 1.49 -5.19
C GLU A 46 -12.86 2.62 -4.17
N PHE A 47 -12.51 3.84 -4.59
CA PHE A 47 -12.62 5.04 -3.79
C PHE A 47 -13.15 6.20 -4.63
N VAL A 48 -13.74 7.17 -3.96
CA VAL A 48 -14.27 8.40 -4.55
C VAL A 48 -13.60 9.61 -3.90
N ILE A 49 -13.21 10.57 -4.74
CA ILE A 49 -12.83 11.91 -4.29
C ILE A 49 -14.10 12.76 -4.27
N LYS A 50 -14.59 13.06 -3.07
CA LYS A 50 -15.82 13.84 -2.84
C LYS A 50 -15.56 15.34 -3.00
N ASP A 51 -14.40 15.80 -2.50
CA ASP A 51 -13.92 17.17 -2.63
C ASP A 51 -12.57 17.19 -3.39
N PRO A 52 -12.60 17.37 -4.73
CA PRO A 52 -11.40 17.40 -5.56
C PRO A 52 -10.44 18.53 -5.24
N ASP A 53 -10.96 19.68 -4.84
CA ASP A 53 -10.18 20.88 -4.56
C ASP A 53 -9.42 20.72 -3.26
N GLU A 54 -10.07 20.17 -2.23
CA GLU A 54 -9.43 19.92 -0.95
C GLU A 54 -8.34 18.83 -1.05
N VAL A 55 -8.59 17.73 -1.79
CA VAL A 55 -7.54 16.73 -2.06
C VAL A 55 -6.35 17.37 -2.77
N ALA A 56 -6.58 18.26 -3.74
CA ALA A 56 -5.51 18.94 -4.44
C ALA A 56 -4.75 19.93 -3.55
N ARG A 57 -5.45 20.65 -2.68
CA ARG A 57 -4.86 21.57 -1.69
C ARG A 57 -3.95 20.82 -0.72
N LEU A 58 -4.44 19.72 -0.12
CA LEU A 58 -3.68 18.88 0.79
C LEU A 58 -2.44 18.29 0.10
N TRP A 59 -2.58 17.86 -1.15
CA TRP A 59 -1.45 17.39 -1.96
C TRP A 59 -0.43 18.51 -2.23
N GLY A 60 -0.91 19.71 -2.54
CA GLY A 60 -0.09 20.90 -2.70
C GLY A 60 0.73 21.22 -1.46
N ILE A 61 0.10 21.18 -0.28
CA ILE A 61 0.78 21.37 1.01
C ILE A 61 1.86 20.31 1.20
N ARG A 62 1.53 19.02 1.00
CA ARG A 62 2.47 17.91 1.18
C ARG A 62 3.73 18.03 0.31
N LYS A 63 3.59 18.56 -0.91
CA LYS A 63 4.69 18.72 -1.88
C LYS A 63 5.29 20.13 -1.91
N CYS A 64 4.83 21.04 -1.05
CA CYS A 64 5.16 22.48 -1.10
C CYS A 64 4.93 23.09 -2.50
N LYS A 65 3.77 22.80 -3.11
CA LYS A 65 3.34 23.30 -4.43
C LYS A 65 2.05 24.13 -4.25
N PRO A 66 2.14 25.46 -4.04
CA PRO A 66 0.98 26.30 -3.72
C PRO A 66 -0.04 26.43 -4.87
N HIS A 67 0.39 26.21 -6.11
CA HIS A 67 -0.48 26.23 -7.29
C HIS A 67 -0.92 24.83 -7.75
N MET A 68 -0.97 23.87 -6.81
CA MET A 68 -1.56 22.56 -7.07
C MET A 68 -3.08 22.69 -7.20
N ASN A 69 -3.68 21.98 -8.15
CA ASN A 69 -5.11 21.92 -8.36
C ASN A 69 -5.51 20.53 -8.87
N TYR A 70 -6.81 20.28 -8.96
CA TYR A 70 -7.29 18.97 -9.37
C TYR A 70 -6.92 18.61 -10.81
N ASP A 71 -6.85 19.57 -11.74
CA ASP A 71 -6.45 19.29 -13.13
C ASP A 71 -5.04 18.72 -13.21
N LYS A 72 -4.09 19.30 -12.46
CA LYS A 72 -2.71 18.81 -12.39
C LYS A 72 -2.63 17.48 -11.65
N LEU A 73 -3.37 17.32 -10.56
CA LEU A 73 -3.41 16.08 -9.78
C LEU A 73 -4.01 14.93 -10.61
N SER A 74 -5.12 15.17 -11.28
CA SER A 74 -5.81 14.20 -12.14
C SER A 74 -4.95 13.79 -13.34
N ARG A 75 -4.05 14.67 -13.81
CA ARG A 75 -3.04 14.31 -14.81
C ARG A 75 -2.11 13.20 -14.31
N ALA A 76 -1.71 13.24 -13.03
CA ALA A 76 -0.92 12.20 -12.38
C ALA A 76 -1.72 10.91 -12.18
N LEU A 77 -2.99 11.00 -11.74
CA LEU A 77 -3.88 9.83 -11.66
C LEU A 77 -4.01 9.11 -13.01
N ARG A 78 -4.10 9.86 -14.11
CA ARG A 78 -4.16 9.28 -15.46
C ARG A 78 -2.88 8.56 -15.85
N TYR A 79 -1.70 9.00 -15.40
CA TYR A 79 -0.45 8.27 -15.63
C TYR A 79 -0.42 6.91 -14.92
N TYR A 80 -1.19 6.74 -13.84
CA TYR A 80 -1.23 5.48 -13.10
C TYR A 80 -1.99 4.35 -13.79
N TYR A 81 -2.82 4.66 -14.81
CA TYR A 81 -3.61 3.65 -15.52
C TYR A 81 -2.72 2.66 -16.26
N ASN A 82 -1.75 3.15 -17.04
CA ASN A 82 -0.83 2.30 -17.79
C ASN A 82 0.15 1.57 -16.86
N LYS A 83 0.46 2.19 -15.71
CA LYS A 83 1.32 1.62 -14.67
C LYS A 83 0.60 0.59 -13.79
N ARG A 84 -0.70 0.35 -14.03
CA ARG A 84 -1.54 -0.62 -13.29
C ARG A 84 -1.52 -0.39 -11.77
N ILE A 85 -1.35 0.85 -11.30
CA ILE A 85 -1.48 1.17 -9.86
C ILE A 85 -2.95 1.36 -9.51
N LEU A 86 -3.65 2.14 -10.32
CA LEU A 86 -5.08 2.39 -10.19
C LEU A 86 -5.69 2.61 -11.57
N HIS A 87 -7.01 2.49 -11.65
CA HIS A 87 -7.78 2.70 -12.86
C HIS A 87 -8.95 3.65 -12.61
N LYS A 88 -9.41 4.37 -13.64
CA LYS A 88 -10.64 5.15 -13.57
C LYS A 88 -11.84 4.21 -13.60
N THR A 89 -12.76 4.36 -12.64
CA THR A 89 -14.07 3.71 -12.74
C THR A 89 -14.89 4.42 -13.82
N LYS A 90 -15.30 3.67 -14.85
CA LYS A 90 -16.09 4.18 -15.97
C LYS A 90 -17.49 4.59 -15.49
N GLY A 91 -18.04 5.66 -16.05
CA GLY A 91 -19.39 6.15 -15.73
C GLY A 91 -19.57 6.83 -14.38
N LYS A 92 -18.58 6.77 -13.47
CA LYS A 92 -18.65 7.43 -12.16
C LYS A 92 -17.74 8.66 -12.10
N ARG A 93 -18.20 9.78 -11.53
CA ARG A 93 -17.38 11.00 -11.39
C ARG A 93 -16.38 10.84 -10.25
N PHE A 94 -15.13 11.23 -10.48
CA PHE A 94 -14.05 11.24 -9.48
C PHE A 94 -13.79 9.91 -8.73
N THR A 95 -14.32 8.80 -9.25
CA THR A 95 -14.13 7.46 -8.70
C THR A 95 -13.00 6.72 -9.39
N TYR A 96 -12.15 6.05 -8.61
CA TYR A 96 -11.00 5.31 -9.07
C TYR A 96 -10.88 4.01 -8.28
N LYS A 97 -10.19 3.02 -8.83
CA LYS A 97 -9.98 1.72 -8.18
C LYS A 97 -8.51 1.36 -8.15
N PHE A 98 -7.96 1.14 -6.95
CA PHE A 98 -6.61 0.61 -6.79
C PHE A 98 -6.52 -0.82 -7.28
N ASN A 99 -5.38 -1.16 -7.87
CA ASN A 99 -5.03 -2.54 -8.17
C ASN A 99 -4.18 -3.09 -7.01
N PHE A 100 -4.85 -3.58 -5.96
CA PHE A 100 -4.15 -4.03 -4.76
C PHE A 100 -3.26 -5.27 -4.97
N SER A 101 -3.57 -6.14 -5.93
CA SER A 101 -2.67 -7.24 -6.33
C SER A 101 -1.28 -6.74 -6.75
N LYS A 102 -1.19 -5.47 -7.17
CA LYS A 102 0.06 -4.78 -7.51
C LYS A 102 0.56 -3.88 -6.37
N VAL A 103 -0.32 -3.18 -5.66
CA VAL A 103 0.06 -2.28 -4.56
C VAL A 103 0.56 -3.01 -3.30
N VAL A 104 0.00 -4.18 -2.96
CA VAL A 104 0.43 -4.98 -1.80
C VAL A 104 1.88 -5.45 -1.93
N LEU A 105 2.33 -5.80 -3.14
CA LEU A 105 3.73 -6.13 -3.46
C LEU A 105 4.72 -4.97 -3.27
N VAL A 106 4.24 -3.72 -3.23
CA VAL A 106 5.09 -2.53 -3.04
C VAL A 106 5.22 -2.15 -1.57
N ASN A 107 4.20 -2.41 -0.75
CA ASN A 107 4.25 -2.17 0.70
C ASN A 107 4.91 -3.33 1.45
N TYR A 108 4.80 -4.55 0.92
CA TYR A 108 5.48 -5.74 1.42
C TYR A 108 6.32 -6.36 0.30
N PRO A 109 7.62 -6.03 0.18
CA PRO A 109 8.52 -6.76 -0.68
C PRO A 109 8.46 -8.25 -0.32
N LEU A 110 8.57 -9.15 -1.30
CA LEU A 110 8.65 -10.61 -1.09
C LEU A 110 9.75 -11.00 -0.06
N LEU A 111 10.80 -10.16 0.05
CA LEU A 111 11.87 -10.30 1.04
C LEU A 111 11.39 -10.08 2.49
N ASP A 112 10.34 -9.28 2.71
CA ASP A 112 9.77 -9.00 4.03
C ASP A 112 8.68 -10.01 4.46
N MET A 113 8.19 -10.84 3.53
CA MET A 113 7.32 -11.96 3.86
C MET A 113 8.08 -13.09 4.60
N ALA A 114 9.42 -13.16 4.43
CA ALA A 114 10.27 -14.05 5.23
C ALA A 114 10.46 -13.56 6.68
N SER A 115 10.22 -12.27 6.94
CA SER A 115 10.30 -11.63 8.26
C SER A 115 8.96 -11.61 9.01
N SER A 116 7.85 -12.03 8.37
CA SER A 116 6.53 -11.92 8.98
C SER A 116 6.41 -12.82 10.22
N PRO A 117 6.06 -12.27 11.40
CA PRO A 117 5.90 -13.05 12.62
C PRO A 117 4.77 -14.09 12.51
N PHE A 118 3.89 -13.96 11.53
CA PHE A 118 2.83 -14.93 11.24
C PHE A 118 3.35 -16.30 10.75
N LEU A 119 4.49 -16.33 10.04
CA LEU A 119 5.11 -17.59 9.59
C LEU A 119 6.11 -18.17 10.62
N LEU A 120 6.71 -17.32 11.47
CA LEU A 120 7.48 -17.79 12.63
C LEU A 120 6.58 -18.50 13.66
N ALA A 121 5.32 -18.08 13.78
CA ALA A 121 4.36 -18.71 14.68
C ALA A 121 3.91 -20.12 14.27
N GLN A 122 4.07 -20.52 12.99
CA GLN A 122 3.72 -21.87 12.54
C GLN A 122 4.83 -22.91 12.72
N ASN A 123 6.07 -22.50 13.03
CA ASN A 123 7.17 -23.44 13.30
C ASN A 123 7.33 -23.81 14.78
N HIS A 124 6.43 -23.35 15.67
CA HIS A 124 6.48 -23.65 17.10
C HIS A 124 5.35 -24.57 17.59
N PHE A 125 4.65 -25.26 16.69
CA PHE A 125 3.63 -26.25 17.03
C PHE A 125 3.89 -27.61 16.36
N ASN A 126 5.07 -28.18 16.62
CA ASN A 126 5.21 -29.64 16.59
C ASN A 126 6.14 -30.10 17.72
N GLY A 127 5.79 -29.72 18.95
CA GLY A 127 6.28 -30.34 20.17
C GLY A 127 5.30 -31.43 20.59
N GLY A 128 5.40 -32.61 19.96
CA GLY A 128 4.69 -33.82 20.35
C GLY A 128 5.62 -34.75 21.12
N ALA A 129 5.17 -35.14 22.31
CA ALA A 129 5.93 -35.73 23.42
C ALA A 129 6.19 -37.25 23.35
N ALA A 130 7.00 -37.71 24.32
CA ALA A 130 7.16 -39.08 24.88
C ALA A 130 8.04 -40.07 24.08
N THR A 131 8.91 -40.93 24.64
CA THR A 131 9.39 -41.29 26.00
C THR A 131 10.62 -42.21 25.83
N ALA A 132 11.50 -42.22 26.85
CA ALA A 132 12.54 -43.18 27.28
C ALA A 132 12.92 -44.42 26.42
N ASP A 133 14.23 -44.69 26.27
CA ASP A 133 14.87 -45.92 26.80
C ASP A 133 16.43 -45.85 26.85
N CYS A 134 17.02 -46.70 27.69
CA CYS A 134 18.39 -46.72 28.24
C CYS A 134 19.46 -47.50 27.43
N SER A 135 20.71 -46.99 27.51
CA SER A 135 22.02 -47.72 27.60
C SER A 135 22.59 -48.52 26.39
N PRO A 136 23.88 -48.94 26.40
CA PRO A 136 25.11 -48.16 26.49
C PRO A 136 26.18 -48.52 25.42
N VAL A 137 27.29 -47.78 25.42
CA VAL A 137 28.48 -47.89 24.55
C VAL A 137 29.26 -49.21 24.71
N THR A 138 29.74 -49.76 23.59
CA THR A 138 30.88 -50.69 23.52
C THR A 138 31.92 -50.17 22.51
N PRO A 139 33.22 -50.19 22.82
CA PRO A 139 34.29 -49.88 21.86
C PRO A 139 34.88 -51.16 21.24
N GLU A 140 35.34 -51.06 19.99
CA GLU A 140 36.47 -51.83 19.46
C GLU A 140 37.54 -50.86 18.96
#